data_AF-K9RCJ6-F1
#
_entry.id   AF-K9RCJ6-F1
#
_cell.length_a   1.000
_cell.length_b   1.000
_cell.length_c   1.000
_cell.angle_alpha   90.00
_cell.angle_beta   90.00
_cell.angle_gamma   90.00
#
_symmetry.space_group_name_H-M   'P 1'
#
loop_
_entity.id
_entity.type
_entity.pdbx_description
1 polymer ?
#
loop_
_entity_poly.entity_id
_entity_poly.type
_entity_poly.pdbx_seq_one_letter_code
_entity_poly.pdbx_strand_id
1 'polypeptide(L)' 'MSLEQVDAFYENLMTNQEIYEQYYKSCSIKGVFGVWNWDKKKIVTFAASLGYEFTEPELDQVLFDTGSTVRDQTLNLR' A
#
# COMPACT_ATOMS: atom_id res chain seq x y z
N MET A 1 -3.51 -1.99 14.85
CA MET A 1 -3.39 -3.36 14.31
C MET A 1 -1.93 -3.53 13.88
N SER A 2 -1.53 -4.68 13.30
CA SER A 2 -0.11 -4.95 12.99
C SER A 2 0.19 -4.57 11.54
N LEU A 3 1.33 -3.89 11.31
CA LEU A 3 1.87 -3.65 9.96
C LEU A 3 2.07 -4.96 9.17
N GLU A 4 2.26 -6.08 9.86
CA GLU A 4 2.37 -7.41 9.26
C GLU A 4 1.14 -7.79 8.43
N GLN A 5 -0.06 -7.29 8.77
CA GLN A 5 -1.25 -7.55 7.95
C GLN A 5 -1.24 -6.78 6.62
N VAL A 6 -0.63 -5.59 6.60
CA VAL A 6 -0.46 -4.79 5.38
C VAL A 6 0.56 -5.48 4.47
N ASP A 7 1.68 -5.95 5.03
CA ASP A 7 2.70 -6.69 4.29
C ASP A 7 2.14 -8.00 3.72
N ALA A 8 1.44 -8.80 4.53
CA ALA A 8 0.82 -10.04 4.07
C ALA A 8 -0.25 -9.81 2.98
N PHE A 9 -0.96 -8.68 3.04
CA PHE A 9 -1.88 -8.26 1.97
C PHE A 9 -1.12 -7.96 0.66
N TYR A 10 0.00 -7.22 0.73
CA TYR A 10 0.80 -6.90 -0.46
C TYR A 10 1.55 -8.11 -1.02
N GLU A 11 2.03 -9.03 -0.18
CA GLU A 11 2.60 -10.31 -0.62
C GLU A 11 1.55 -11.14 -1.39
N ASN A 12 0.32 -11.18 -0.89
CA ASN A 12 -0.79 -11.85 -1.57
C ASN A 12 -1.11 -11.18 -2.91
N LEU A 13 -1.11 -9.84 -2.98
CA LEU A 13 -1.26 -9.11 -4.24
C LEU A 13 -0.15 -9.43 -5.25
N MET A 14 1.11 -9.50 -4.81
CA MET A 14 2.24 -9.83 -5.68
C MET A 14 2.22 -11.28 -6.17
N THR A 15 1.69 -12.18 -5.35
CA THR A 15 1.61 -13.62 -5.67
C THR A 15 0.41 -13.94 -6.56
N ASN A 16 -0.72 -13.25 -6.37
CA ASN A 16 -1.97 -13.52 -7.08
C ASN A 16 -2.31 -12.40 -8.06
N GLN A 17 -1.94 -12.62 -9.31
CA GLN A 17 -2.12 -11.65 -10.38
C GLN A 17 -3.59 -11.26 -10.63
N GLU A 18 -4.54 -12.20 -10.49
CA GLU A 18 -5.98 -11.89 -10.59
C GLU A 18 -6.45 -10.90 -9.50
N ILE A 19 -5.93 -11.05 -8.27
CA ILE A 19 -6.26 -10.14 -7.16
C ILE A 19 -5.62 -8.78 -7.41
N TYR A 20 -4.38 -8.75 -7.92
CA TYR A 20 -3.72 -7.52 -8.31
C TYR A 20 -4.49 -6.74 -9.40
N GLU A 21 -5.01 -7.42 -10.41
CA GLU A 21 -5.81 -6.77 -11.46
C GLU A 21 -7.11 -6.18 -10.90
N GLN A 22 -7.79 -6.89 -9.99
CA GLN A 22 -8.97 -6.37 -9.31
C GLN A 22 -8.64 -5.18 -8.42
N TYR A 23 -7.53 -5.26 -7.69
CA TYR A 23 -7.00 -4.15 -6.89
C TYR A 23 -6.71 -2.93 -7.77
N TYR A 24 -5.99 -3.12 -8.88
CA TYR A 24 -5.66 -2.07 -9.82
C TYR A 24 -6.92 -1.42 -10.41
N LYS A 25 -7.89 -2.22 -10.84
CA LYS A 25 -9.13 -1.71 -11.45
C LYS A 25 -10.06 -1.03 -10.45
N SER A 26 -10.11 -1.51 -9.22
CA SER A 26 -11.06 -1.03 -8.20
C SER A 26 -10.52 0.14 -7.39
N CYS A 27 -9.22 0.10 -7.07
CA CYS A 27 -8.55 1.09 -6.22
C CYS A 27 -7.85 2.21 -7.01
N SER A 28 -7.62 2.02 -8.32
CA SER A 28 -7.19 3.13 -9.17
C SER A 28 -8.34 4.10 -9.38
N ILE A 29 -8.10 5.35 -8.98
CA ILE A 29 -8.89 6.48 -9.43
C ILE A 29 -8.10 7.20 -10.50
N LYS A 30 -8.63 7.16 -11.73
CA LYS A 30 -8.14 7.98 -12.83
C LYS A 30 -8.62 9.41 -12.59
N GLY A 31 -7.78 10.24 -11.99
CA GLY A 31 -8.07 11.65 -11.77
C GLY A 31 -8.25 12.41 -13.09
N VAL A 32 -9.05 13.48 -13.06
CA VAL A 32 -9.43 14.32 -14.23
C VAL A 32 -8.24 15.02 -14.90
N PHE A 33 -7.03 14.92 -14.36
CA PHE A 33 -5.81 15.52 -14.92
C PHE A 33 -4.70 14.50 -15.24
N GLY A 34 -5.05 13.22 -15.43
CA GLY A 34 -4.07 12.17 -15.73
C GLY A 34 -3.23 11.75 -14.52
N VAL A 35 -3.51 12.30 -13.33
CA VAL A 35 -2.95 11.83 -12.07
C VAL A 35 -3.62 10.53 -11.68
N TRP A 36 -2.84 9.46 -11.59
CA TRP A 36 -3.27 8.21 -10.98
C TRP A 36 -3.25 8.39 -9.47
N ASN A 37 -4.43 8.39 -8.85
CA ASN A 37 -4.54 8.48 -7.40
C ASN A 37 -5.08 7.15 -6.87
N TRP A 38 -4.40 6.59 -5.89
CA TRP A 38 -4.81 5.37 -5.21
C TRP A 38 -5.72 5.73 -4.04
N ASP A 39 -6.96 5.23 -4.03
CA ASP A 39 -7.90 5.50 -2.95
C ASP A 39 -7.64 4.59 -1.75
N LYS A 40 -7.02 5.14 -0.70
CA LYS A 40 -6.65 4.42 0.52
C LYS A 40 -7.86 3.77 1.21
N LYS A 41 -9.04 4.41 1.19
CA LYS A 41 -10.26 3.81 1.77
C LYS A 41 -10.67 2.58 0.99
N LYS A 42 -10.62 2.64 -0.33
CA LYS A 42 -10.93 1.47 -1.18
C LYS A 42 -9.93 0.34 -0.96
N ILE A 43 -8.65 0.65 -0.80
CA ILE A 43 -7.62 -0.36 -0.51
C ILE A 43 -7.91 -1.04 0.82
N VAL A 44 -8.17 -0.29 1.89
CA VAL A 44 -8.55 -0.85 3.20
C VAL A 44 -9.82 -1.69 3.11
N THR A 45 -10.82 -1.22 2.37
CA THR A 45 -12.09 -1.96 2.19
C THR A 45 -11.89 -3.25 1.39
N PHE A 46 -11.03 -3.21 0.39
CA PHE A 46 -10.69 -4.37 -0.44
C PHE A 46 -9.89 -5.40 0.37
N ALA A 47 -8.92 -4.96 1.16
CA ALA A 47 -8.18 -5.81 2.07
C ALA A 47 -9.09 -6.46 3.11
N ALA A 48 -10.03 -5.72 3.69
CA ALA A 48 -11.04 -6.25 4.61
C ALA A 48 -11.91 -7.33 3.94
N SER A 49 -12.23 -7.17 2.65
CA SER A 49 -12.97 -8.17 1.87
C SER A 49 -12.18 -9.47 1.64
N LEU A 50 -10.85 -9.41 1.70
CA LEU A 50 -9.94 -10.57 1.63
C LEU A 50 -9.61 -11.15 3.01
N GLY A 51 -10.09 -10.54 4.11
CA GLY A 51 -9.83 -10.97 5.48
C GLY A 51 -8.64 -10.31 6.16
N TYR A 52 -8.07 -9.26 5.58
CA TYR A 52 -7.01 -8.45 6.20
C TYR A 52 -7.62 -7.18 6.82
N GLU A 53 -7.35 -6.94 8.10
CA GLU A 53 -7.88 -5.78 8.82
C GLU A 53 -6.76 -4.80 9.14
N PHE A 54 -6.69 -3.71 8.36
CA PHE A 54 -5.79 -2.60 8.61
C PHE A 54 -6.47 -1.28 8.30
N THR A 55 -5.89 -0.18 8.78
CA THR A 55 -6.43 1.18 8.67
C THR A 55 -5.65 2.00 7.66
N GLU A 56 -6.25 3.11 7.18
CA GLU A 56 -5.58 4.04 6.27
C GLU A 56 -4.19 4.52 6.76
N PRO A 57 -3.98 4.88 8.05
CA PRO A 57 -2.64 5.27 8.53
C PRO A 57 -1.62 4.13 8.54
N GLU A 58 -2.05 2.87 8.73
CA GLU A 58 -1.14 1.71 8.65
C GLU A 58 -0.72 1.45 7.20
N LEU A 59 -1.66 1.59 6.26
CA LEU A 59 -1.37 1.57 4.84
C LEU A 59 -0.45 2.73 4.42
N ASP A 60 -0.66 3.91 4.99
CA ASP A 60 0.17 5.10 4.78
C ASP A 60 1.60 4.83 5.26
N GLN A 61 1.76 4.24 6.45
CA GLN A 61 3.06 3.82 6.93
C GLN A 61 3.76 2.90 5.94
N VAL A 62 3.15 1.83 5.45
CA VAL A 62 3.85 0.95 4.47
C VAL A 62 4.12 1.65 3.14
N LEU A 63 3.17 2.41 2.59
CA LEU A 63 3.32 3.09 1.30
C LEU A 63 4.32 4.25 1.33
N PHE A 64 4.40 5.00 2.44
CA PHE A 64 5.29 6.16 2.58
C PHE A 64 6.62 5.82 3.28
N ASP A 65 6.68 4.80 4.13
CA ASP A 65 7.95 4.32 4.74
C ASP A 65 8.82 3.60 3.68
N THR A 66 8.19 2.95 2.69
CA THR A 66 8.90 2.44 1.49
C THR A 66 9.49 3.58 0.63
N GLY A 67 9.01 4.82 0.79
CA GLY A 67 9.53 6.02 0.13
C GLY A 67 10.51 6.86 0.96
N SER A 68 10.66 6.57 2.26
CA SER A 68 11.46 7.37 3.20
C SER A 68 12.65 6.61 3.78
N THR A 69 13.14 5.55 3.13
CA THR A 69 14.55 5.18 3.29
C THR A 69 15.44 6.07 2.41
N VAL A 70 15.35 7.39 2.57
CA VAL A 70 16.57 8.20 2.44
C VAL A 70 17.45 7.68 3.56
N ARG A 71 18.34 6.76 3.19
CA ARG A 71 19.36 6.23 4.07
C ARG A 71 19.89 7.38 4.90
N ASP A 72 19.72 7.23 6.20
CA ASP A 72 20.63 7.73 7.21
C ASP A 72 22.01 7.14 6.86
N GLN A 73 22.66 7.68 5.82
CA GLN A 73 24.09 7.47 5.60
C GLN A 73 24.78 8.35 6.61
N THR A 74 24.82 7.84 7.83
CA THR A 74 25.93 7.92 8.77
C THR A 74 26.99 8.94 8.35
N LEU A 75 26.74 10.22 8.61
CA LEU A 75 27.77 11.26 8.54
C LEU A 75 28.66 11.17 9.80
N ASN A 76 29.24 9.98 10.05
CA ASN A 76 30.48 9.88 10.80
C ASN A 76 31.63 10.05 9.80
N LEU A 77 31.75 11.28 9.28
CA LEU A 77 33.02 11.74 8.69
C LEU A 77 33.97 11.98 9.85
N ARG A 78 34.89 11.03 10.03
CA ARG A 78 36.11 11.21 10.81
C ARG A 78 36.96 12.35 10.25
#